data_AF-A0A1D2RW27-F1
#
_entry.id   AF-A0A1D2RW27-F1
#
_cell.length_a   1.000
_cell.length_b   1.000
_cell.length_c   1.000
_cell.angle_alpha   90.00
_cell.angle_beta   90.00
_cell.angle_gamma   90.00
#
_symmetry.space_group_name_H-M   'P 1'
#
loop_
_entity.id
_entity.type
_entity.pdbx_description
1 polymer ?
#
loop_
_entity_poly.entity_id
_entity_poly.type
_entity_poly.pdbx_seq_one_letter_code
_entity_poly.pdbx_strand_id
1 'polypeptide(L)'
;MSAAAPHRAVFISDVHLGSGNCHAAELAAFLGGLRTRRLYLVGDIVDLWWMAQRRAAWGADQHRVVEALHALARAGTELVYVPGNRGFNRLRRRLGLRYWSLADFLKSRSGAAERYIARFVQAGLDDARRRGLDGIVCGHIHRAALVERDGLVYANDGDWVESLTALAEQPDGSLVLLRHDGAELARLPSRRPRPERLSEAA
;
A
#
# COMPACT_ATOMS: atom_id res chain seq x y z
N MET A 1 6.51 6.74 -29.77
CA MET A 1 5.41 6.51 -28.81
C MET A 1 5.70 7.31 -27.56
N SER A 2 4.86 8.27 -27.18
CA SER A 2 5.04 9.03 -25.95
C SER A 2 4.94 8.07 -24.77
N ALA A 3 5.97 8.02 -23.92
CA ALA A 3 5.92 7.21 -22.71
C ALA A 3 4.81 7.76 -21.80
N ALA A 4 3.98 6.87 -21.24
CA ALA A 4 2.92 7.28 -20.31
C ALA A 4 3.53 8.11 -19.16
N ALA A 5 2.87 9.21 -18.80
CA ALA A 5 3.34 10.10 -17.76
C ALA A 5 3.45 9.35 -16.41
N PRO A 6 4.50 9.60 -15.60
CA PRO A 6 4.69 8.91 -14.34
C PRO A 6 3.57 9.25 -13.35
N HIS A 7 3.18 8.27 -12.53
CA HIS A 7 2.29 8.46 -11.39
C HIS A 7 2.82 9.59 -10.49
N ARG A 8 1.92 10.34 -9.85
CA ARG A 8 2.29 11.38 -8.88
C ARG A 8 2.77 10.77 -7.57
N ALA A 9 2.11 9.71 -7.14
CA ALA A 9 2.48 8.95 -5.95
C ALA A 9 2.01 7.50 -6.11
N VAL A 10 2.72 6.58 -5.48
CA VAL A 10 2.33 5.17 -5.34
C VAL A 10 2.52 4.79 -3.88
N PHE A 11 1.62 3.99 -3.34
CA PHE A 11 1.63 3.50 -1.96
C PHE A 11 1.67 1.97 -2.00
N ILE A 12 2.60 1.41 -1.23
CA ILE A 12 2.67 -0.02 -0.93
C ILE A 12 2.85 -0.22 0.57
N SER A 13 2.22 -1.25 1.11
CA SER A 13 2.25 -1.60 2.53
C SER A 13 2.40 -3.11 2.72
N ASP A 14 2.66 -3.51 3.97
CA ASP A 14 2.64 -4.90 4.43
C ASP A 14 3.38 -5.87 3.48
N VAL A 15 4.61 -5.47 3.10
CA VAL A 15 5.46 -6.25 2.18
C VAL A 15 6.02 -7.49 2.87
N HIS A 16 6.38 -7.38 4.16
CA HIS A 16 7.01 -8.44 4.95
C HIS A 16 8.25 -9.05 4.27
N LEU A 17 9.12 -8.20 3.70
CA LEU A 17 10.38 -8.62 3.06
C LEU A 17 11.19 -9.48 4.04
N GLY A 18 11.65 -10.64 3.58
CA GLY A 18 12.31 -11.66 4.38
C GLY A 18 11.39 -12.74 4.98
N SER A 19 10.06 -12.58 4.93
CA SER A 19 9.09 -13.63 5.25
C SER A 19 8.94 -14.63 4.10
N GLY A 20 8.64 -15.89 4.42
CA GLY A 20 8.35 -16.92 3.41
C GLY A 20 7.01 -16.74 2.68
N ASN A 21 6.13 -15.87 3.18
CA ASN A 21 4.82 -15.57 2.56
C ASN A 21 4.87 -14.32 1.66
N CYS A 22 6.03 -13.66 1.56
CA CYS A 22 6.19 -12.48 0.74
C CYS A 22 6.32 -12.87 -0.73
N HIS A 23 5.43 -12.35 -1.58
CA HIS A 23 5.47 -12.50 -3.04
C HIS A 23 6.51 -11.54 -3.65
N ALA A 24 7.78 -11.77 -3.32
CA ALA A 24 8.89 -10.89 -3.66
C ALA A 24 9.17 -10.84 -5.17
N ALA A 25 8.91 -11.91 -5.92
CA ALA A 25 9.12 -11.95 -7.36
C ALA A 25 8.15 -11.01 -8.09
N GLU A 26 6.87 -11.06 -7.69
CA GLU A 26 5.79 -10.21 -8.21
C GLU A 26 6.03 -8.75 -7.81
N LEU A 27 6.46 -8.48 -6.58
CA LEU A 27 6.83 -7.14 -6.13
C LEU A 27 8.01 -6.58 -6.93
N ALA A 28 9.06 -7.37 -7.14
CA ALA A 28 10.22 -6.93 -7.91
C ALA A 28 9.83 -6.61 -9.36
N ALA A 29 8.98 -7.44 -9.98
CA ALA A 29 8.47 -7.19 -11.33
C ALA A 29 7.64 -5.91 -11.41
N PHE A 30 6.72 -5.70 -10.46
CA PHE A 30 5.91 -4.49 -10.36
C PHE A 30 6.77 -3.23 -10.21
N LEU A 31 7.71 -3.23 -9.26
CA LEU A 31 8.62 -2.10 -9.02
C LEU A 31 9.52 -1.81 -10.23
N GLY A 32 9.97 -2.85 -10.95
CA GLY A 32 10.78 -2.69 -12.15
C GLY A 32 10.04 -1.99 -13.30
N GLY A 33 8.74 -2.25 -13.44
CA GLY A 33 7.86 -1.57 -14.39
C GLY A 33 7.38 -0.20 -13.93
N LEU A 34 7.55 0.15 -12.65
CA LEU A 34 6.93 1.32 -12.07
C LEU A 34 7.57 2.62 -12.56
N ARG A 35 6.72 3.62 -12.80
CA ARG A 35 7.12 5.01 -13.08
C ARG A 35 6.34 5.94 -12.18
N THR A 36 6.97 6.45 -11.13
CA THR A 36 6.33 7.33 -10.15
C THR A 36 7.28 8.41 -9.65
N ARG A 37 6.74 9.58 -9.31
CA ARG A 37 7.49 10.65 -8.65
C ARG A 37 7.77 10.34 -7.18
N ARG A 38 6.81 9.72 -6.49
CA ARG A 38 6.91 9.34 -5.07
C ARG A 38 6.45 7.90 -4.86
N LEU A 39 7.20 7.16 -4.06
CA LEU A 39 6.80 5.84 -3.57
C LEU A 39 6.76 5.88 -2.03
N TYR A 40 5.55 5.76 -1.49
CA TYR A 40 5.30 5.64 -0.07
C TYR A 40 5.35 4.17 0.35
N LEU A 41 6.23 3.87 1.28
CA LEU A 41 6.40 2.57 1.90
C LEU A 41 5.72 2.63 3.28
N VAL A 42 4.49 2.12 3.38
CA VAL A 42 3.59 2.34 4.51
C VAL A 42 3.55 1.11 5.42
N GLY A 43 4.35 1.11 6.48
CA GLY A 43 4.34 0.06 7.50
C GLY A 43 4.86 -1.31 7.01
N ASP A 44 5.34 -2.11 7.96
CA ASP A 44 5.66 -3.55 7.83
C ASP A 44 6.36 -3.99 6.52
N ILE A 45 7.28 -3.15 6.02
CA ILE A 45 8.01 -3.40 4.77
C ILE A 45 9.03 -4.52 4.90
N VAL A 46 9.76 -4.56 6.01
CA VAL A 46 10.78 -5.57 6.30
C VAL A 46 10.39 -6.33 7.57
N ASP A 47 10.40 -7.66 7.50
CA ASP A 47 10.15 -8.50 8.68
C ASP A 47 11.42 -8.67 9.51
N LEU A 48 11.66 -7.71 10.40
CA LEU A 48 12.77 -7.73 11.35
C LEU A 48 12.70 -8.89 12.36
N TRP A 49 11.54 -9.55 12.51
CA TRP A 49 11.40 -10.67 13.43
C TRP A 49 11.98 -11.96 12.85
N TRP A 50 11.72 -12.24 11.57
CA TRP A 50 12.35 -13.38 10.88
C TRP A 50 13.87 -13.22 10.77
N MET A 51 14.36 -11.98 10.60
CA MET A 51 15.78 -11.65 10.68
C MET A 51 16.37 -11.93 12.06
N ALA A 52 15.70 -11.49 13.14
CA ALA A 52 16.15 -11.73 14.51
C ALA A 52 16.18 -13.22 14.90
N GLN A 53 15.32 -14.04 14.29
CA GLN A 53 15.28 -15.48 14.50
C GLN A 53 16.24 -16.28 13.61
N ARG A 54 17.05 -15.62 12.77
CA ARG A 54 17.87 -16.27 11.72
C ARG A 54 17.06 -17.19 10.80
N ARG A 55 15.76 -16.92 10.63
CA ARG A 55 14.86 -17.67 9.75
C ARG A 55 14.49 -16.90 8.49
N ALA A 56 14.97 -15.66 8.34
CA ALA A 56 14.82 -14.83 7.16
C ALA A 56 15.01 -15.65 5.87
N ALA A 57 13.94 -15.76 5.08
CA ALA A 57 13.97 -16.38 3.77
C ALA A 57 14.50 -15.34 2.77
N TRP A 58 15.80 -15.06 2.85
CA TRP A 58 16.45 -14.04 2.02
C TRP A 58 17.05 -14.65 0.76
N GLY A 59 16.21 -14.78 -0.28
CA GLY A 59 16.58 -15.34 -1.58
C GLY A 59 16.82 -14.28 -2.66
N ALA A 60 17.02 -14.73 -3.91
CA ALA A 60 17.25 -13.87 -5.06
C ALA A 60 16.11 -12.84 -5.25
N ASP A 61 14.86 -13.23 -5.05
CA ASP A 61 13.70 -12.37 -5.30
C ASP A 61 13.61 -11.22 -4.29
N GLN A 62 13.96 -11.48 -3.03
CA GLN A 62 14.06 -10.45 -1.99
C GLN A 62 15.14 -9.42 -2.36
N HIS A 63 16.26 -9.88 -2.94
CA HIS A 63 17.31 -9.00 -3.44
C HIS A 63 16.82 -8.16 -4.62
N ARG A 64 16.09 -8.75 -5.57
CA ARG A 64 15.52 -8.04 -6.72
C ARG A 64 14.58 -6.91 -6.29
N VAL A 65 13.82 -7.07 -5.20
CA VAL A 65 13.01 -5.98 -4.62
C VAL A 65 13.90 -4.81 -4.17
N VAL A 66 14.97 -5.09 -3.43
CA VAL A 66 15.89 -4.04 -2.95
C VAL A 66 16.57 -3.34 -4.14
N GLU A 67 17.00 -4.09 -5.15
CA GLU A 67 17.56 -3.54 -6.38
C GLU A 67 16.57 -2.66 -7.13
N ALA A 68 15.31 -3.07 -7.24
CA ALA A 68 14.25 -2.30 -7.87
C ALA A 68 13.98 -0.99 -7.13
N LEU A 69 13.95 -1.00 -5.79
CA LEU A 69 13.82 0.22 -4.97
C LEU A 69 15.00 1.16 -5.20
N HIS A 70 16.24 0.65 -5.20
CA HIS A 70 17.41 1.45 -5.51
C HIS A 70 17.38 2.00 -6.94
N ALA A 71 16.88 1.23 -7.91
CA ALA A 71 16.74 1.68 -9.29
C ALA A 71 15.74 2.84 -9.41
N LEU A 72 14.60 2.77 -8.72
CA LEU A 72 13.63 3.86 -8.65
C LEU A 72 14.24 5.11 -8.02
N ALA A 73 14.95 4.98 -6.89
CA ALA A 73 15.63 6.10 -6.25
C ALA A 73 16.67 6.76 -7.18
N ARG A 74 17.49 5.96 -7.88
CA ARG A 74 18.46 6.46 -8.88
C ARG A 74 17.79 7.14 -10.07
N ALA A 75 16.58 6.70 -10.44
CA ALA A 75 15.77 7.31 -11.50
C ALA A 75 15.05 8.60 -11.04
N GLY A 76 15.24 9.03 -9.79
CA GLY A 76 14.67 10.27 -9.25
C GLY A 76 13.33 10.10 -8.53
N THR A 77 12.87 8.87 -8.30
CA THR A 77 11.71 8.63 -7.43
C THR A 77 12.08 8.92 -5.98
N GLU A 78 11.30 9.76 -5.30
CA GLU A 78 11.43 9.98 -3.87
C GLU A 78 10.79 8.81 -3.10
N LEU A 79 11.60 8.12 -2.30
CA LEU A 79 11.15 7.03 -1.44
C LEU A 79 10.82 7.57 -0.04
N VAL A 80 9.57 7.43 0.40
CA VAL A 80 9.11 7.91 1.70
C VAL A 80 8.68 6.72 2.56
N TYR A 81 9.41 6.44 3.64
CA TYR A 81 9.03 5.38 4.57
C TYR A 81 8.17 5.95 5.71
N VAL A 82 6.94 5.43 5.84
CA VAL A 82 6.02 5.74 6.94
C VAL A 82 6.01 4.53 7.89
N PRO A 83 6.69 4.60 9.05
CA PRO A 83 6.78 3.46 9.94
C PRO A 83 5.43 3.13 10.58
N GLY A 84 5.08 1.85 10.62
CA GLY A 84 3.95 1.35 11.42
C GLY A 84 4.14 1.61 12.92
N ASN A 85 3.04 1.63 13.69
CA ASN A 85 3.07 1.99 15.10
C ASN A 85 4.03 1.11 15.91
N ARG A 86 5.20 1.69 16.26
CA ARG A 86 6.30 1.02 16.97
C ARG A 86 5.90 0.46 18.33
N GLY A 87 4.87 0.99 19.00
CA GLY A 87 4.39 0.52 20.29
C GLY A 87 3.63 -0.80 20.19
N PHE A 88 2.65 -0.87 19.29
CA PHE A 88 1.85 -2.06 19.02
C PHE A 88 2.71 -3.21 18.50
N ASN A 89 3.60 -2.93 17.53
CA ASN A 89 4.54 -3.93 17.02
C ASN A 89 5.56 -4.41 18.07
N ARG A 90 5.89 -3.61 19.09
CA ARG A 90 6.82 -4.01 20.16
C ARG A 90 6.12 -4.82 21.26
N LEU A 91 4.88 -4.47 21.61
CA LEU A 91 4.04 -5.24 22.54
C LEU A 91 3.68 -6.62 21.95
N ARG A 92 3.30 -6.66 20.67
CA ARG A 92 3.07 -7.89 19.90
C ARG A 92 4.28 -8.83 19.92
N ARG A 93 5.46 -8.30 19.60
CA ARG A 93 6.74 -9.05 19.60
C ARG A 93 7.09 -9.61 20.98
N ARG A 94 6.74 -8.90 22.07
CA ARG A 94 6.96 -9.37 23.45
C ARG A 94 6.03 -10.52 23.86
N LEU A 95 4.85 -10.61 23.26
CA LEU A 95 3.86 -11.65 23.57
C LEU A 95 4.03 -12.93 22.75
N GLY A 96 5.09 -13.06 21.93
CA GLY A 96 5.32 -14.25 21.10
C GLY A 96 4.28 -14.47 20.00
N LEU A 97 3.40 -13.49 19.78
CA LEU A 97 2.36 -13.54 18.77
C LEU A 97 3.03 -13.34 17.40
N ARG A 98 3.04 -14.41 16.58
CA ARG A 98 3.40 -14.35 15.15
C ARG A 98 2.60 -13.21 14.50
N TYR A 99 3.10 -12.71 13.37
CA TYR A 99 2.25 -11.95 12.47
C TYR A 99 0.92 -12.71 12.34
N TRP A 100 -0.15 -12.04 12.80
CA TRP A 100 -1.49 -12.58 12.80
C TRP A 100 -1.91 -12.58 11.34
N SER A 101 -1.82 -13.74 10.68
CA SER A 101 -2.64 -13.95 9.50
C SER A 101 -4.07 -13.98 10.01
N LEU A 102 -4.80 -12.90 9.76
CA LEU A 102 -6.24 -12.97 9.78
C LEU A 102 -6.69 -14.15 8.88
N ALA A 103 -5.90 -14.54 7.87
CA ALA A 103 -6.03 -15.75 7.05
C ALA A 103 -6.24 -17.07 7.82
N ASP A 104 -5.57 -17.29 8.96
CA ASP A 104 -5.75 -18.53 9.74
C ASP A 104 -6.95 -18.47 10.70
N PHE A 105 -7.44 -17.28 11.05
CA PHE A 105 -8.68 -17.08 11.81
C PHE A 105 -9.92 -16.90 10.91
N LEU A 106 -9.74 -16.44 9.66
CA LEU A 106 -10.76 -16.17 8.64
C LEU A 106 -10.74 -17.13 7.45
N LYS A 107 -10.19 -18.32 7.60
CA LYS A 107 -10.43 -19.39 6.62
C LYS A 107 -11.90 -19.76 6.44
N SER A 108 -12.84 -19.11 7.16
CA SER A 108 -14.23 -19.04 6.73
C SER A 108 -14.86 -17.67 7.03
N ARG A 109 -15.73 -17.24 6.11
CA ARG A 109 -16.69 -16.14 6.20
C ARG A 109 -17.41 -16.09 7.56
N SER A 110 -16.84 -15.44 8.56
CA SER A 110 -17.51 -15.20 9.84
C SER A 110 -17.84 -13.73 10.00
N GLY A 111 -19.07 -13.41 10.40
CA GLY A 111 -19.49 -12.01 10.60
C GLY A 111 -18.65 -11.25 11.63
N ALA A 112 -17.87 -11.93 12.47
CA ALA A 112 -16.98 -11.29 13.44
C ALA A 112 -15.85 -10.49 12.77
N ALA A 113 -15.24 -11.03 11.72
CA ALA A 113 -14.21 -10.32 11.00
C ALA A 113 -14.76 -9.20 10.13
N GLU A 114 -15.90 -9.41 9.48
CA GLU A 114 -16.57 -8.34 8.72
C GLU A 114 -16.91 -7.16 9.64
N ARG A 115 -17.38 -7.44 10.86
CA ARG A 115 -17.58 -6.41 11.90
C ARG A 115 -16.28 -5.72 12.29
N TYR A 116 -15.18 -6.47 12.46
CA TYR A 116 -13.88 -5.86 12.78
C TYR A 116 -13.40 -4.94 11.67
N ILE A 117 -13.43 -5.40 10.41
CA ILE A 117 -13.05 -4.61 9.23
C ILE A 117 -13.93 -3.36 9.15
N ALA A 118 -15.25 -3.50 9.29
CA ALA A 118 -16.17 -2.37 9.26
C ALA A 118 -15.84 -1.34 10.34
N ARG A 119 -15.52 -1.77 11.58
CA ARG A 119 -15.09 -0.89 12.67
C ARG A 119 -13.77 -0.19 12.37
N PHE A 120 -12.81 -0.88 11.77
CA PHE A 120 -11.53 -0.29 11.38
C PHE A 120 -11.72 0.80 10.31
N VAL A 121 -12.47 0.49 9.25
CA VAL A 121 -12.80 1.45 8.20
C VAL A 121 -13.52 2.67 8.80
N GLN A 122 -14.53 2.44 9.62
CA GLN A 122 -15.29 3.53 10.25
C GLN A 122 -14.41 4.41 11.12
N ALA A 123 -13.58 3.82 11.99
CA ALA A 123 -12.69 4.59 12.86
C ALA A 123 -11.71 5.46 12.08
N GLY A 124 -11.17 4.94 10.97
CA GLY A 124 -10.29 5.69 10.08
C GLY A 124 -10.99 6.84 9.35
N LEU A 125 -12.20 6.59 8.84
CA LEU A 125 -13.03 7.63 8.22
C LEU A 125 -13.45 8.71 9.22
N ASP A 126 -13.82 8.32 10.43
CA ASP A 126 -14.16 9.26 11.50
C ASP A 126 -12.95 10.13 11.87
N ASP A 127 -11.74 9.58 11.85
CA ASP A 127 -10.52 10.36 12.08
C ASP A 127 -10.25 11.36 10.95
N ALA A 128 -10.35 10.93 9.70
CA ALA A 128 -10.25 11.84 8.55
C ALA A 128 -11.27 12.98 8.66
N ARG A 129 -12.53 12.65 8.99
CA ARG A 129 -13.59 13.65 9.20
C ARG A 129 -13.23 14.64 10.31
N ARG A 130 -12.85 14.14 11.50
CA ARG A 130 -12.49 14.99 12.64
C ARG A 130 -11.34 15.95 12.32
N ARG A 131 -10.44 15.52 11.45
CA ARG A 131 -9.25 16.30 11.05
C ARG A 131 -9.47 17.15 9.79
N GLY A 132 -10.67 17.14 9.21
CA GLY A 132 -10.98 17.89 7.99
C GLY A 132 -10.20 17.42 6.76
N LEU A 133 -9.88 16.12 6.68
CA LEU A 133 -9.17 15.52 5.56
C LEU A 133 -10.13 14.93 4.52
N ASP A 134 -9.65 14.77 3.29
CA ASP A 134 -10.43 14.20 2.17
C ASP A 134 -10.63 12.67 2.28
N GLY A 135 -9.85 11.99 3.12
CA GLY A 135 -9.88 10.55 3.27
C GLY A 135 -8.65 9.97 3.96
N ILE A 136 -8.52 8.65 3.90
CA ILE A 136 -7.38 7.90 4.43
C ILE A 136 -6.77 6.96 3.39
N VAL A 137 -5.45 6.82 3.46
CA VAL A 137 -4.66 5.76 2.81
C VAL A 137 -4.06 4.88 3.90
N CYS A 138 -4.25 3.56 3.82
CA CYS A 138 -3.80 2.62 4.85
C CYS A 138 -3.50 1.23 4.27
N GLY A 139 -2.82 0.39 5.05
CA GLY A 139 -2.66 -1.05 4.79
C GLY A 139 -3.28 -1.90 5.91
N HIS A 140 -2.56 -2.92 6.36
CA HIS A 140 -2.71 -3.72 7.60
C HIS A 140 -3.92 -4.65 7.70
N ILE A 141 -4.99 -4.39 6.95
CA ILE A 141 -6.20 -5.23 6.93
C ILE A 141 -6.13 -6.30 5.83
N HIS A 142 -5.10 -6.27 4.96
CA HIS A 142 -4.87 -7.23 3.86
C HIS A 142 -6.04 -7.31 2.85
N ARG A 143 -6.91 -6.30 2.87
CA ARG A 143 -8.08 -6.21 2.00
C ARG A 143 -8.01 -4.92 1.20
N ALA A 144 -7.41 -5.04 0.03
CA ALA A 144 -7.33 -3.96 -0.94
C ALA A 144 -8.73 -3.40 -1.24
N ALA A 145 -8.88 -2.08 -1.17
CA ALA A 145 -10.15 -1.41 -1.36
C ALA A 145 -9.93 0.05 -1.75
N LEU A 146 -10.70 0.54 -2.71
CA LEU A 146 -10.71 1.96 -3.05
C LEU A 146 -12.16 2.38 -3.24
N VAL A 147 -12.72 3.03 -2.22
CA VAL A 147 -14.14 3.39 -2.18
C VAL A 147 -14.35 4.77 -1.58
N GLU A 148 -15.44 5.41 -1.95
CA GLU A 148 -15.92 6.63 -1.32
C GLU A 148 -17.08 6.30 -0.36
N ARG A 149 -17.07 6.90 0.83
CA ARG A 149 -18.16 6.80 1.82
C ARG A 149 -18.38 8.16 2.48
N ASP A 150 -19.62 8.65 2.43
CA ASP A 150 -20.02 9.92 3.06
C ASP A 150 -19.08 11.10 2.73
N GLY A 151 -18.70 11.20 1.44
CA GLY A 151 -17.80 12.23 0.96
C GLY A 151 -16.34 12.06 1.37
N LEU A 152 -15.91 10.91 1.90
CA LEU A 152 -14.52 10.62 2.27
C LEU A 152 -13.97 9.42 1.50
N VAL A 153 -12.70 9.50 1.11
CA VAL A 153 -12.00 8.38 0.46
C VAL A 153 -11.52 7.39 1.52
N TYR A 154 -11.85 6.12 1.34
CA TYR A 154 -11.16 5.00 1.98
C TYR A 154 -10.32 4.27 0.94
N ALA A 155 -9.00 4.37 1.07
CA ALA A 155 -8.06 3.65 0.24
C ALA A 155 -7.20 2.70 1.09
N ASN A 156 -7.38 1.40 0.86
CA ASN A 156 -6.49 0.36 1.36
C ASN A 156 -5.64 -0.15 0.20
N ASP A 157 -4.32 0.03 0.27
CA ASP A 157 -3.39 -0.38 -0.80
C ASP A 157 -3.16 -1.90 -0.85
N GLY A 158 -3.65 -2.63 0.15
CA GLY A 158 -3.58 -4.08 0.25
C GLY A 158 -2.26 -4.52 0.86
N ASP A 159 -1.61 -5.52 0.27
CA ASP A 159 -0.38 -6.10 0.77
C ASP A 159 0.31 -6.97 -0.30
N TRP A 160 1.52 -7.46 0.00
CA TRP A 160 2.30 -8.34 -0.88
C TRP A 160 2.37 -9.80 -0.39
N VAL A 161 1.29 -10.24 0.26
CA VAL A 161 1.08 -11.60 0.80
C VAL A 161 -0.19 -12.23 0.23
N GLU A 162 -1.30 -11.49 0.14
CA GLU A 162 -2.62 -11.95 -0.28
C GLU A 162 -3.13 -11.17 -1.49
N SER A 163 -3.17 -9.83 -1.43
CA SER A 163 -3.84 -9.05 -2.49
C SER A 163 -2.95 -8.76 -3.70
N LEU A 164 -1.63 -8.59 -3.50
CA LEU A 164 -0.66 -8.21 -4.52
C LEU A 164 -1.05 -6.91 -5.23
N THR A 165 -1.35 -5.87 -4.44
CA THR A 165 -1.85 -4.59 -4.93
C THR A 165 -1.01 -3.40 -4.48
N ALA A 166 -1.21 -2.27 -5.16
CA ALA A 166 -0.68 -0.96 -4.80
C ALA A 166 -1.73 0.11 -5.10
N LEU A 167 -1.71 1.21 -4.34
CA LEU A 167 -2.52 2.39 -4.66
C LEU A 167 -1.67 3.39 -5.44
N ALA A 168 -2.19 3.92 -6.55
CA ALA A 168 -1.52 4.94 -7.36
C ALA A 168 -2.37 6.21 -7.47
N GLU A 169 -1.71 7.36 -7.36
CA GLU A 169 -2.25 8.66 -7.72
C GLU A 169 -1.76 9.04 -9.12
N GLN A 170 -2.70 9.22 -10.04
CA GLN A 170 -2.45 9.58 -11.44
C GLN A 170 -2.02 11.05 -11.59
N PRO A 171 -1.43 11.43 -12.74
CA PRO A 171 -1.13 12.82 -13.07
C PRO A 171 -2.29 13.80 -12.92
N ASP A 172 -3.52 13.36 -13.20
CA ASP A 172 -4.74 14.17 -13.07
C ASP A 172 -5.32 14.21 -11.65
N GLY A 173 -4.70 13.50 -10.70
CA GLY A 173 -5.13 13.39 -9.31
C GLY A 173 -6.17 12.29 -9.05
N SER A 174 -6.55 11.51 -10.07
CA SER A 174 -7.38 10.32 -9.83
C SER A 174 -6.59 9.25 -9.06
N LEU A 175 -7.28 8.51 -8.20
CA LEU A 175 -6.73 7.38 -7.47
C LEU A 175 -7.08 6.08 -8.18
N VAL A 176 -6.13 5.15 -8.24
CA VAL A 176 -6.29 3.85 -8.90
C VAL A 176 -5.71 2.77 -8.00
N LEU A 177 -6.46 1.70 -7.81
CA LEU A 177 -5.97 0.49 -7.17
C LEU A 177 -5.43 -0.43 -8.27
N LEU A 178 -4.14 -0.71 -8.23
CA LEU A 178 -3.42 -1.53 -9.20
C LEU A 178 -3.15 -2.91 -8.62
N ARG A 179 -3.25 -3.94 -9.45
CA ARG A 179 -2.68 -5.27 -9.17
C ARG A 179 -1.22 -5.31 -9.64
N HIS A 180 -0.44 -6.27 -9.13
CA HIS A 180 0.98 -6.45 -9.47
C HIS A 180 1.28 -6.56 -10.98
N ASP A 181 0.32 -6.98 -11.80
CA ASP A 181 0.43 -7.08 -13.27
C ASP A 181 0.05 -5.78 -14.00
N GLY A 182 -0.27 -4.72 -13.27
CA GLY A 182 -0.69 -3.42 -13.80
C GLY A 182 -2.19 -3.30 -14.08
N ALA A 183 -2.99 -4.34 -13.82
CA ALA A 183 -4.44 -4.26 -14.00
C ALA A 183 -5.07 -3.25 -13.02
N GLU A 184 -5.93 -2.37 -13.51
CA GLU A 184 -6.73 -1.48 -12.66
C GLU A 184 -7.91 -2.25 -12.06
N LEU A 185 -7.94 -2.35 -10.74
CA LEU A 185 -9.01 -3.02 -10.00
C LEU A 185 -10.14 -2.06 -9.59
N ALA A 186 -9.79 -0.79 -9.34
CA ALA A 186 -10.73 0.26 -8.98
C ALA A 186 -10.14 1.63 -9.28
N ARG A 187 -11.01 2.62 -9.49
CA ARG A 187 -10.62 4.00 -9.78
C ARG A 187 -11.57 4.98 -9.11
N LEU A 188 -11.03 6.03 -8.51
CA LEU A 188 -11.78 7.20 -8.06
C LEU A 188 -11.28 8.45 -8.79
N PRO A 189 -12.18 9.29 -9.32
CA PRO A 189 -11.80 10.52 -10.00
C PRO A 189 -11.10 11.50 -9.05
N SER A 190 -10.34 12.42 -9.62
CA SER A 190 -9.72 13.50 -8.85
C SER A 190 -10.80 14.37 -8.20
N ARG A 191 -10.62 14.67 -6.91
CA ARG A 191 -11.48 15.60 -6.17
C ARG A 191 -11.06 17.05 -6.29
N ARG A 192 -9.86 17.32 -6.83
CA ARG A 192 -9.43 18.69 -7.11
C ARG A 192 -10.03 19.12 -8.44
N PRO A 193 -10.67 20.31 -8.51
CA PRO A 193 -10.98 20.88 -9.82
C PRO A 193 -9.68 20.96 -10.61
N ARG A 194 -9.71 20.49 -11.86
CA ARG A 194 -8.60 20.66 -12.81
C ARG A 194 -8.32 22.17 -12.82
N PRO A 195 -7.07 22.65 -12.64
CA PRO A 195 -6.81 24.06 -12.88
C PRO A 195 -7.33 24.34 -14.28
N GLU A 196 -8.30 25.26 -14.39
CA GLU A 196 -8.84 25.66 -15.68
C GLU A 196 -7.63 25.97 -16.55
N ARG A 197 -7.55 25.32 -17.73
CA ARG A 197 -6.63 25.78 -18.76
C ARG A 197 -7.01 27.25 -18.94
N LEU A 198 -6.16 28.16 -18.48
CA LEU A 198 -6.22 29.55 -18.89
C LEU A 198 -6.28 29.47 -20.41
N SER A 199 -7.46 29.76 -20.96
CA SER A 199 -7.63 29.89 -22.38
C SER A 199 -6.66 30.98 -22.80
N GLU A 200 -5.62 30.61 -23.54
CA GLU A 200 -4.88 31.56 -24.36
C GLU A 200 -5.85 32.07 -25.43
N ALA A 201 -6.63 33.05 -25.00
CA ALA A 201 -7.28 34.05 -25.80
C ALA A 201 -6.69 35.39 -25.34
N ALA A 202 -5.54 35.73 -25.91
CA ALA A 202 -5.02 37.09 -26.04
C ALA A 202 -4.02 37.11 -27.19
#